data_AF-A0A5E4JQE5-F1
#
_entry.id   AF-A0A5E4JQE5-F1
#
_cell.length_a   1.000
_cell.length_b   1.000
_cell.length_c   1.000
_cell.angle_alpha   90.00
_cell.angle_beta   90.00
_cell.angle_gamma   90.00
#
_symmetry.space_group_name_H-M   'P 1'
#
loop_
_entity.id
_entity.type
_entity.pdbx_description
1 polymer ?
#
loop_
_entity_poly.entity_id
_entity_poly.type
_entity_poly.pdbx_seq_one_letter_code
_entity_poly.pdbx_strand_id
1 'polypeptide(L)' 'MKKSVIDSYRKEIFLKKSILRKQVLDLLDKPKTATEIAKVLQKHRSAISRVLLDLEQAGYVECINPKDKSFRHYVKK' A
#
# COMPACT_ATOMS: atom_id res chain seq x y z
N MET A 1 -8.70 15.10 -20.36
CA MET A 1 -8.40 15.93 -19.15
C MET A 1 -9.24 15.60 -17.92
N LYS A 2 -10.57 15.43 -18.00
CA LYS A 2 -11.42 15.23 -16.79
C LYS A 2 -11.18 13.92 -16.02
N LYS A 3 -10.75 12.84 -16.69
CA LYS A 3 -10.56 11.51 -16.08
C LYS A 3 -9.44 11.49 -15.03
N SER A 4 -8.31 12.15 -15.30
CA SER A 4 -7.16 12.19 -14.37
C SER A 4 -7.46 12.94 -13.07
N VAL A 5 -8.27 14.00 -13.13
CA VAL A 5 -8.68 14.77 -11.94
C VAL A 5 -9.58 13.92 -11.03
N ILE A 6 -10.53 13.18 -11.61
CA ILE A 6 -11.44 12.31 -10.88
C ILE A 6 -10.68 11.17 -10.18
N ASP A 7 -9.71 10.57 -10.87
CA ASP A 7 -8.91 9.47 -10.30
C ASP A 7 -8.00 9.97 -9.17
N SER A 8 -7.43 11.17 -9.29
CA SER A 8 -6.70 11.83 -8.20
C SER A 8 -7.58 12.04 -6.96
N TYR A 9 -8.80 12.55 -7.14
CA TYR A 9 -9.75 12.78 -6.04
C TYR A 9 -10.18 11.47 -5.37
N ARG A 10 -10.40 10.41 -6.15
CA ARG A 10 -10.72 9.07 -5.62
C ARG A 10 -9.61 8.50 -4.76
N LYS A 11 -8.35 8.64 -5.20
CA LYS A 11 -7.17 8.26 -4.41
C LYS A 11 -7.11 9.03 -3.11
N GLU A 12 -7.30 10.34 -3.15
CA GLU A 12 -7.26 11.18 -1.96
C GLU A 12 -8.33 10.79 -0.94
N ILE A 13 -9.59 10.59 -1.38
CA ILE A 13 -10.69 10.14 -0.52
C ILE A 13 -10.37 8.77 0.08
N PHE A 14 -9.86 7.83 -0.71
CA PHE A 14 -9.51 6.48 -0.26
C PHE A 14 -8.43 6.48 0.84
N LEU A 15 -7.41 7.32 0.68
CA LEU A 15 -6.34 7.50 1.67
C LEU A 15 -6.81 8.27 2.90
N LYS A 16 -7.66 9.30 2.75
CA LYS A 16 -8.23 10.07 3.88
C LYS A 16 -9.08 9.21 4.81
N LYS A 17 -9.75 8.18 4.28
CA LYS A 17 -10.53 7.22 5.07
C LYS A 17 -9.69 6.31 5.96
N SER A 18 -8.37 6.25 5.78
CA SER A 18 -7.49 5.43 6.62
C SER A 18 -6.07 6.00 6.69
N ILE A 19 -5.73 6.54 7.85
CA ILE A 19 -4.38 7.04 8.16
C ILE A 19 -3.33 5.93 7.89
N LEU A 20 -3.67 4.67 8.21
CA LEU A 20 -2.76 3.55 8.02
C LEU A 20 -2.47 3.29 6.53
N ARG A 21 -3.46 3.42 5.63
CA ARG A 21 -3.22 3.30 4.18
C ARG A 21 -2.22 4.34 3.70
N LYS A 22 -2.41 5.59 4.14
CA LYS A 22 -1.51 6.69 3.80
C LYS A 22 -0.09 6.39 4.29
N GLN A 23 0.07 6.03 5.56
CA GLN A 23 1.37 5.70 6.15
C GLN A 23 2.07 4.52 5.45
N VAL A 24 1.35 3.45 5.13
CA VAL A 24 1.89 2.30 4.39
C VAL A 24 2.33 2.71 3.00
N LEU A 25 1.50 3.48 2.28
CA LEU A 25 1.84 3.96 0.95
C LEU A 25 3.05 4.89 0.98
N ASP A 26 3.12 5.82 1.93
CA ASP A 26 4.24 6.77 2.05
C ASP A 26 5.57 6.04 2.25
N LEU A 27 5.58 4.96 3.06
CA LEU A 27 6.75 4.10 3.29
C LEU A 27 7.16 3.23 2.11
N LEU A 28 6.41 3.16 1.01
CA LEU A 28 6.81 2.45 -0.21
C LEU A 28 7.63 3.37 -1.14
N ASP A 29 8.71 3.95 -0.61
CA ASP A 29 9.74 4.68 -1.37
C ASP A 29 10.64 3.72 -2.19
N LYS A 30 10.82 2.50 -1.66
CA LYS A 30 11.49 1.37 -2.29
C LYS A 30 10.69 0.09 -2.08
N PRO A 31 10.99 -1.00 -2.80
CA PRO A 31 10.35 -2.28 -2.53
C PRO A 31 10.49 -2.67 -1.06
N LYS A 32 9.35 -2.94 -0.41
CA LYS A 32 9.33 -3.38 1.00
C LYS A 32 8.32 -4.49 1.22
N THR A 33 8.60 -5.29 2.23
CA THR A 33 7.71 -6.30 2.77
C THR A 33 6.78 -5.73 3.83
N ALA A 34 5.68 -6.45 4.09
CA ALA A 34 4.78 -6.14 5.22
C ALA A 34 5.51 -6.13 6.57
N THR A 35 6.55 -6.95 6.74
CA THR A 35 7.33 -7.06 7.98
C THR A 35 8.19 -5.81 8.21
N GLU A 36 8.85 -5.30 7.18
CA GLU A 36 9.66 -4.08 7.29
C GLU A 36 8.80 -2.87 7.63
N ILE A 37 7.67 -2.72 6.93
CA ILE A 37 6.72 -1.62 7.20
C ILE A 37 6.11 -1.74 8.60
N ALA A 38 5.77 -2.97 9.04
CA ALA A 38 5.25 -3.23 10.38
C ALA A 38 6.21 -2.81 11.49
N LYS A 39 7.52 -3.05 11.31
CA LYS A 39 8.57 -2.62 12.24
C LYS A 39 8.63 -1.09 12.35
N VAL A 40 8.59 -0.39 11.21
CA VAL A 40 8.64 1.08 11.18
C VAL A 40 7.41 1.71 11.84
N LEU A 41 6.21 1.20 11.54
CA LEU A 41 4.95 1.75 12.07
C LEU A 41 4.57 1.20 13.46
N GLN A 42 5.37 0.28 14.01
CA GLN A 42 5.08 -0.44 15.25
C GLN A 42 3.67 -1.05 15.25
N LYS A 43 3.31 -1.74 14.16
CA LYS A 43 2.02 -2.41 13.98
C LYS A 43 2.19 -3.91 13.78
N HIS A 44 1.11 -4.67 13.98
CA HIS A 44 1.11 -6.08 13.63
C HIS A 44 1.27 -6.27 12.11
N ARG A 45 2.14 -7.22 11.73
CA ARG A 45 2.38 -7.59 10.33
C ARG A 45 1.10 -7.96 9.57
N SER A 46 0.12 -8.57 10.24
CA SER A 46 -1.17 -8.91 9.61
C SER A 46 -2.03 -7.69 9.26
N ALA A 47 -1.92 -6.58 10.02
CA ALA A 47 -2.61 -5.34 9.69
C ALA A 47 -1.99 -4.69 8.45
N ILE A 48 -0.66 -4.64 8.38
CA ILE A 48 0.06 -4.12 7.21
C ILE A 48 -0.21 -4.97 5.97
N SER A 49 -0.20 -6.30 6.10
CA SER A 49 -0.52 -7.20 4.99
C SER A 49 -1.92 -6.95 4.42
N ARG A 50 -2.92 -6.69 5.27
CA ARG A 50 -4.28 -6.37 4.82
C ARG A 50 -4.32 -5.04 4.09
N VAL A 51 -3.61 -4.03 4.58
CA VAL A 51 -3.52 -2.71 3.92
C VAL A 51 -2.83 -2.80 2.57
N LEU A 52 -1.75 -3.58 2.44
CA LEU A 52 -1.06 -3.77 1.16
C LEU A 52 -1.97 -4.43 0.12
N LEU A 53 -2.76 -5.44 0.51
CA LEU A 53 -3.74 -6.07 -0.37
C LEU A 53 -4.85 -5.10 -0.80
N ASP A 54 -5.34 -4.27 0.13
CA ASP A 54 -6.36 -3.26 -0.16
C ASP A 54 -5.84 -2.15 -1.10
N LEU A 55 -4.59 -1.70 -0.90
CA LEU A 55 -3.91 -0.78 -1.82
C LEU A 55 -3.69 -1.42 -3.20
N GLU A 56 -3.33 -2.70 -3.27
CA GLU A 56 -3.10 -3.46 -4.50
C GLU A 56 -4.40 -3.64 -5.28
N GLN A 57 -5.48 -4.03 -4.60
CA GLN A 57 -6.82 -4.14 -5.19
C GLN A 57 -7.33 -2.80 -5.71
N ALA A 58 -6.99 -1.69 -5.05
CA ALA A 58 -7.31 -0.34 -5.51
C ALA A 58 -6.35 0.18 -6.60
N GLY A 59 -5.32 -0.59 -6.97
CA GLY A 59 -4.40 -0.27 -8.06
C GLY A 59 -3.32 0.77 -7.71
N TYR A 60 -3.05 1.02 -6.42
CA TYR A 60 -2.04 2.00 -5.99
C TYR A 60 -0.66 1.40 -5.73
N VAL A 61 -0.59 0.08 -5.56
CA VAL A 61 0.66 -0.68 -5.36
C VAL A 61 0.60 -1.99 -6.13
N GLU A 62 1.74 -2.64 -6.29
CA GLU A 62 1.87 -3.93 -6.96
C GLU A 62 2.83 -4.85 -6.19
N CYS A 63 2.46 -6.13 -6.04
CA CYS A 63 3.37 -7.15 -5.55
C CYS A 63 4.27 -7.69 -6.66
N ILE A 64 5.59 -7.47 -6.54
CA ILE A 64 6.56 -7.83 -7.58
C ILE A 64 7.03 -9.30 -7.52
N ASN A 65 6.81 -9.99 -6.41
CA ASN A 65 7.17 -11.41 -6.23
C ASN A 65 6.04 -12.22 -5.56
N PRO A 66 4.88 -12.37 -6.22
CA PRO A 66 3.68 -12.98 -5.61
C PRO A 66 3.86 -14.45 -5.23
N LYS A 67 4.81 -15.16 -5.84
CA LYS A 67 5.10 -16.57 -5.56
C LYS A 67 5.71 -16.77 -4.16
N ASP A 68 6.39 -15.76 -3.62
CA ASP A 68 7.04 -15.81 -2.30
C ASP A 68 6.08 -15.36 -1.18
N LYS A 69 5.16 -16.25 -0.78
CA LYS A 69 4.09 -15.93 0.18
C LYS A 69 4.56 -15.30 1.50
N SER A 70 5.78 -15.59 1.94
CA SER A 70 6.35 -15.10 3.20
C SER A 70 7.04 -13.74 3.07
N PHE A 71 7.57 -13.39 1.90
CA PHE A 71 8.42 -12.22 1.67
C PHE A 71 8.01 -11.44 0.42
N ARG A 72 6.69 -11.25 0.24
CA ARG A 72 6.17 -10.39 -0.83
C ARG A 72 6.65 -8.95 -0.64
N HIS A 73 7.24 -8.41 -1.68
CA HIS A 73 7.66 -7.02 -1.83
C HIS A 73 6.61 -6.28 -2.64
N TYR A 74 6.28 -5.09 -2.16
CA TYR A 74 5.33 -4.20 -2.81
C TYR A 74 6.04 -2.94 -3.30
N VAL A 75 5.57 -2.38 -4.41
CA VAL A 75 6.04 -1.12 -5.00
C VAL A 75 4.85 -0.21 -5.33
N LYS A 76 5.06 1.11 -5.41
CA LYS A 76 4.03 2.05 -5.88
C LYS A 76 3.78 1.88 -7.38
N LYS A 77 2.52 2.07 -7.78
CA LYS A 77 2.09 2.15 -9.17
C LYS A 77 1.80 3.59 -9.59
#